data_AF-A0A971SQK1-F1
#
_entry.id   AF-A0A971SQK1-F1
#
_cell.length_a   1.000
_cell.length_b   1.000
_cell.length_c   1.000
_cell.angle_alpha   90.00
_cell.angle_beta   90.00
_cell.angle_gamma   90.00
#
_symmetry.space_group_name_H-M   'P 1'
#
loop_
_entity.id
_entity.type
_entity.pdbx_description
1 polymer ?
#
loop_
_entity_poly.entity_id
_entity_poly.type
_entity_poly.pdbx_seq_one_letter_code
_entity_poly.pdbx_strand_id
1 'polypeptide(L)'
;MEYNISSLQVQEQSQILSPRMMQSLNILQMPSTELYEFLISEVEANPVISFDSIDLAERKRRNTKHRYSNYDNSGIAERYTDDGSSPAVSLRLQMSMLNAPYEVERLGLFLIQMLDENGYLDRDEVYRVAEITSVSPKSLQDAIKLLQSLEPAGIGAFNLQECILLQLERKGLAGSDSWIVAEKYLELLGKNQLPQIAKRSGIPLHRVINAQQLIRTLNPKPLMQEATVDEIEYITPDILILKAGKGFVVELNQLSADSITIDNTYAELLRETDSSSVREFLGENLKKAQWLRDSIRQRCETLMDCTT
;
A
#
# COMPACT_ATOMS: atom_id res chain seq x y z
N MET A 1 -14.12 -32.09 75.15
CA MET A 1 -14.39 -32.50 73.76
C MET A 1 -15.84 -32.09 73.53
N GLU A 2 -16.21 -31.12 72.69
CA GLU A 2 -15.65 -30.63 71.44
C GLU A 2 -15.90 -29.12 71.31
N TYR A 3 -14.98 -28.41 70.66
CA TYR A 3 -15.14 -27.02 70.24
C TYR A 3 -16.16 -26.97 69.10
N ASN A 4 -17.31 -26.34 69.31
CA ASN A 4 -18.26 -26.06 68.24
C ASN A 4 -17.82 -24.74 67.57
N ILE A 5 -16.95 -24.88 66.57
CA ILE A 5 -16.48 -23.77 65.73
C ILE A 5 -17.68 -23.35 64.88
N SER A 6 -18.26 -22.21 65.23
CA SER A 6 -19.22 -21.47 64.42
C SER A 6 -18.70 -21.36 62.99
N SER A 7 -19.39 -22.03 62.08
CA SER A 7 -19.11 -22.04 60.65
C SER A 7 -19.15 -20.62 60.09
N LEU A 8 -17.98 -20.05 59.80
CA LEU A 8 -17.83 -18.87 58.95
C LEU A 8 -18.20 -19.29 57.52
N GLN A 9 -19.43 -18.98 57.12
CA GLN A 9 -19.88 -19.13 55.74
C GLN A 9 -19.25 -17.99 54.92
N VAL A 10 -18.09 -18.25 54.32
CA VAL A 10 -17.49 -17.35 53.33
C VAL A 10 -18.30 -17.50 52.05
N GLN A 11 -19.09 -16.49 51.72
CA GLN A 11 -19.81 -16.41 50.46
C GLN A 11 -18.81 -15.98 49.37
N GLU A 12 -18.20 -16.94 48.68
CA GLU A 12 -17.42 -16.67 47.47
C GLU A 12 -18.39 -16.35 46.32
N GLN A 13 -18.55 -15.06 46.03
CA GLN A 13 -19.30 -14.60 44.86
C GLN A 13 -18.42 -14.77 43.62
N SER A 14 -18.55 -15.88 42.90
CA SER A 14 -17.94 -16.02 41.58
C SER A 14 -18.74 -15.18 40.57
N GLN A 15 -18.12 -14.13 40.03
CA GLN A 15 -18.71 -13.39 38.92
C GLN A 15 -18.62 -14.24 37.66
N ILE A 16 -19.70 -14.97 37.34
CA ILE A 16 -19.82 -15.64 36.05
C ILE A 16 -20.06 -14.54 35.01
N LEU A 17 -19.07 -14.29 34.16
CA LEU A 17 -19.19 -13.31 33.08
C LEU A 17 -20.33 -13.75 32.15
N SER A 18 -21.32 -12.89 31.93
CA SER A 18 -22.38 -13.17 30.96
C SER A 18 -21.79 -13.22 29.53
N PRO A 19 -22.34 -14.01 28.59
CA PRO A 19 -21.86 -14.04 27.21
C PRO A 19 -21.80 -12.66 26.55
N ARG A 20 -22.75 -11.77 26.87
CA ARG A 20 -22.74 -10.37 26.42
C ARG A 20 -21.58 -9.56 26.97
N MET A 21 -21.20 -9.81 28.22
CA MET A 21 -20.07 -9.15 28.88
C MET A 21 -18.72 -9.64 28.33
N MET A 22 -18.64 -10.91 27.91
CA MET A 22 -17.47 -11.41 27.16
C MET A 22 -17.37 -10.76 25.78
N GLN A 23 -18.50 -10.60 25.10
CA GLN A 23 -18.53 -10.00 23.78
C GLN A 23 -18.17 -8.50 23.81
N SER A 24 -18.63 -7.75 24.81
CA SER A 24 -18.22 -6.34 24.99
C SER A 24 -16.75 -6.21 25.38
N LEU A 25 -16.23 -7.15 26.17
CA LEU A 25 -14.81 -7.21 26.53
C LEU A 25 -13.93 -7.48 25.29
N ASN A 26 -14.38 -8.35 24.39
CA ASN A 26 -13.70 -8.58 23.12
C ASN A 26 -13.65 -7.31 22.27
N ILE A 27 -14.77 -6.57 22.16
CA ILE A 27 -14.81 -5.28 21.46
C ILE A 27 -13.81 -4.27 22.06
N LEU A 28 -13.62 -4.26 23.38
CA LEU A 28 -12.65 -3.39 24.05
C LEU A 28 -11.18 -3.80 23.76
N GLN A 29 -10.92 -5.10 23.59
CA GLN A 29 -9.55 -5.61 23.40
C GLN A 29 -9.12 -5.65 21.92
N MET A 30 -10.05 -5.62 20.97
CA MET A 30 -9.73 -5.65 19.54
C MET A 30 -8.89 -4.43 19.12
N PRO A 31 -7.88 -4.61 18.24
CA PRO A 31 -7.20 -3.51 17.58
C PRO A 31 -8.19 -2.77 16.66
N SER A 32 -7.92 -1.49 16.40
CA SER A 32 -8.82 -0.65 15.61
C SER A 32 -9.09 -1.22 14.22
N THR A 33 -8.09 -1.81 13.54
CA THR A 33 -8.23 -2.50 12.25
C THR A 33 -9.22 -3.67 12.29
N GLU A 34 -9.08 -4.57 13.27
CA GLU A 34 -9.98 -5.72 13.45
C GLU A 34 -11.40 -5.27 13.81
N LEU A 35 -11.54 -4.21 14.61
CA LEU A 35 -12.84 -3.62 14.93
C LEU A 35 -13.56 -3.09 13.68
N TYR A 36 -12.83 -2.53 12.70
CA TYR A 36 -13.41 -2.11 11.43
C TYR A 36 -13.96 -3.28 10.62
N GLU A 37 -13.16 -4.35 10.48
CA GLU A 37 -13.60 -5.56 9.75
C GLU A 37 -14.82 -6.19 10.42
N PHE A 38 -14.80 -6.28 11.76
CA PHE A 38 -15.95 -6.74 12.53
C PHE A 38 -17.19 -5.88 12.28
N LEU A 39 -17.07 -4.56 12.27
CA LEU A 39 -18.18 -3.65 12.00
C LEU A 39 -18.76 -3.80 10.60
N ILE A 40 -17.91 -3.94 9.58
CA ILE A 40 -18.36 -4.16 8.21
C ILE A 40 -19.19 -5.45 8.14
N SER A 41 -18.71 -6.53 8.77
CA SER A 41 -19.44 -7.79 8.80
C SER A 41 -20.79 -7.71 9.52
N GLU A 42 -20.88 -6.94 10.61
CA GLU A 42 -22.13 -6.73 11.34
C GLU A 42 -23.13 -5.84 10.58
N VAL A 43 -22.65 -4.86 9.82
CA VAL A 43 -23.49 -4.03 8.93
C VAL A 43 -24.06 -4.87 7.78
N GLU A 44 -23.26 -5.75 7.19
CA GLU A 44 -23.73 -6.69 6.15
C GLU A 44 -24.78 -7.68 6.70
N ALA A 45 -24.60 -8.11 7.95
CA ALA A 45 -25.52 -9.04 8.61
C ALA A 45 -26.81 -8.38 9.13
N ASN A 46 -26.79 -7.06 9.40
CA ASN A 46 -27.89 -6.35 10.03
C ASN A 46 -28.36 -5.14 9.20
N PRO A 47 -29.50 -5.26 8.48
CA PRO A 47 -29.99 -4.20 7.60
C PRO A 47 -30.46 -2.94 8.33
N VAL A 48 -30.60 -2.97 9.66
CA VAL A 48 -31.02 -1.83 10.49
C VAL A 48 -29.86 -0.87 10.77
N ILE A 49 -28.61 -1.33 10.58
CA ILE A 49 -27.42 -0.55 10.86
C ILE A 49 -27.00 0.21 9.61
N SER A 50 -26.81 1.52 9.73
CA SER A 50 -26.19 2.35 8.72
C SER A 50 -24.89 2.93 9.27
N PHE A 51 -23.82 2.81 8.48
CA PHE A 51 -22.48 3.26 8.84
C PHE A 51 -22.08 4.46 7.98
N ASP A 52 -21.84 5.60 8.61
CA ASP A 52 -21.50 6.82 7.88
C ASP A 52 -20.00 6.86 7.52
N SER A 53 -19.71 6.45 6.28
CA SER A 53 -18.36 6.39 5.72
C SER A 53 -17.67 7.75 5.54
N ILE A 54 -18.41 8.87 5.65
CA ILE A 54 -17.89 10.22 5.39
C ILE A 54 -16.89 10.67 6.47
N ASP A 55 -17.10 10.27 7.74
CA ASP A 55 -16.20 10.61 8.85
C ASP A 55 -14.79 10.01 8.67
N LEU A 56 -14.68 8.85 8.01
CA LEU A 56 -13.38 8.20 7.72
C LEU A 56 -12.51 8.99 6.73
N ALA A 57 -13.12 9.52 5.67
CA ALA A 57 -12.38 10.26 4.65
C ALA A 57 -11.83 11.59 5.20
N GLU A 58 -12.60 12.26 6.05
CA GLU A 58 -12.14 13.47 6.75
C GLU A 58 -11.09 13.18 7.81
N ARG A 59 -11.14 12.02 8.48
CA ARG A 59 -10.13 11.61 9.47
C ARG A 59 -8.79 11.22 8.84
N LYS A 60 -8.79 10.49 7.71
CA LYS A 60 -7.56 10.27 6.92
C LYS A 60 -6.91 11.60 6.52
N ARG A 61 -7.72 12.60 6.15
CA ARG A 61 -7.26 13.97 5.84
C ARG A 61 -6.75 14.73 7.07
N ARG A 62 -7.34 14.55 8.26
CA ARG A 62 -6.84 15.14 9.51
C ARG A 62 -5.49 14.57 9.93
N ASN A 63 -5.30 13.26 9.77
CA ASN A 63 -4.02 12.61 10.00
C ASN A 63 -2.96 13.11 9.00
N THR A 64 -3.32 13.39 7.74
CA THR A 64 -2.37 14.03 6.81
C THR A 64 -2.11 15.50 7.12
N LYS A 65 -3.06 16.27 7.64
CA LYS A 65 -2.86 17.69 8.00
C LYS A 65 -1.96 17.86 9.23
N HIS A 66 -2.09 17.00 10.24
CA HIS A 66 -1.18 16.98 11.41
C HIS A 66 0.26 16.59 11.03
N ARG A 67 0.46 15.89 9.90
CA ARG A 67 1.81 15.56 9.37
C ARG A 67 2.61 16.78 8.88
N TYR A 68 1.96 17.91 8.59
CA TYR A 68 2.63 19.09 8.00
C TYR A 68 2.74 20.30 8.93
N SER A 69 2.14 20.29 10.12
CA SER A 69 2.20 21.45 11.03
C SER A 69 3.57 21.69 11.68
N ASN A 70 4.53 20.75 11.56
CA ASN A 70 5.88 20.90 12.14
C ASN A 70 6.95 21.34 11.13
N TYR A 71 6.58 21.59 9.88
CA TYR A 71 7.46 22.25 8.91
C TYR A 71 6.77 23.52 8.44
N ASP A 72 7.35 24.67 8.81
CA ASP A 72 7.17 25.91 8.06
C ASP A 72 7.64 25.65 6.62
N ASN A 73 6.72 25.24 5.75
CA ASN A 73 6.84 25.58 4.34
C ASN A 73 5.49 25.63 3.62
N SER A 74 5.33 26.74 2.92
CA SER A 74 4.25 27.16 2.01
C SER A 74 3.28 26.08 1.52
N GLY A 75 2.00 26.33 1.75
CA GLY A 75 0.91 25.66 1.05
C GLY A 75 1.05 25.78 -0.46
N ILE A 76 1.09 24.64 -1.13
CA ILE A 76 0.50 24.24 -2.42
C ILE A 76 0.77 22.72 -2.50
N ALA A 77 0.04 21.91 -1.71
CA ALA A 77 0.15 20.44 -1.78
C ALA A 77 -1.19 19.74 -1.53
N GLU A 78 -2.32 20.43 -1.76
CA GLU A 78 -3.66 19.89 -1.48
C GLU A 78 -4.43 19.45 -2.74
N ARG A 79 -3.77 19.13 -3.87
CA ARG A 79 -4.53 18.80 -5.10
C ARG A 79 -4.03 17.71 -6.04
N TYR A 80 -3.08 16.87 -5.64
CA TYR A 80 -2.79 15.66 -6.42
C TYR A 80 -2.94 14.43 -5.52
N THR A 81 -4.06 13.74 -5.70
CA THR A 81 -4.22 12.33 -5.36
C THR A 81 -3.06 11.56 -6.00
N ASP A 82 -2.15 11.05 -5.17
CA ASP A 82 -1.58 9.69 -5.13
C ASP A 82 -1.40 8.84 -6.41
N ASP A 83 -1.35 9.43 -7.60
CA ASP A 83 -1.12 8.75 -8.89
C ASP A 83 0.00 9.44 -9.71
N GLY A 84 0.48 10.60 -9.27
CA GLY A 84 1.56 11.34 -9.94
C GLY A 84 2.96 10.72 -9.79
N SER A 85 3.12 9.75 -8.89
CA SER A 85 4.40 9.12 -8.54
C SER A 85 4.60 7.74 -9.19
N SER A 86 3.60 7.20 -9.90
CA SER A 86 3.76 5.90 -10.56
C SER A 86 4.75 6.01 -11.73
N PRO A 87 5.82 5.19 -11.76
CA PRO A 87 6.80 5.19 -12.85
C PRO A 87 6.15 5.03 -14.24
N ALA A 88 5.05 4.27 -14.32
CA ALA A 88 4.28 4.08 -15.54
C ALA A 88 3.63 5.38 -16.06
N VAL A 89 3.22 6.30 -15.18
CA VAL A 89 2.68 7.61 -15.58
C VAL A 89 3.77 8.48 -16.20
N SER A 90 4.96 8.52 -15.57
CA SER A 90 6.13 9.25 -16.10
C SER A 90 6.54 8.74 -17.48
N LEU A 91 6.63 7.41 -17.66
CA LEU A 91 7.00 6.81 -18.94
C LEU A 91 5.97 7.12 -20.03
N ARG A 92 4.66 7.02 -19.72
CA ARG A 92 3.59 7.37 -20.68
C ARG A 92 3.67 8.83 -21.10
N LEU A 93 3.92 9.74 -20.15
CA LEU A 93 4.10 11.16 -20.44
C LEU A 93 5.30 11.39 -21.36
N GLN A 94 6.46 10.82 -21.06
CA GLN A 94 7.65 10.94 -21.91
C GLN A 94 7.40 10.37 -23.31
N MET A 95 6.68 9.24 -23.41
CA MET A 95 6.31 8.62 -24.69
C MET A 95 5.53 9.59 -25.57
N SER A 96 4.51 10.23 -25.00
CA SER A 96 3.66 11.18 -25.71
C SER A 96 4.41 12.45 -26.16
N MET A 97 5.54 12.78 -25.52
CA MET A 97 6.36 13.94 -25.88
C MET A 97 7.28 13.69 -27.09
N LEU A 98 7.56 12.43 -27.44
CA LEU A 98 8.50 12.07 -28.51
C LEU A 98 7.94 12.19 -29.94
N ASN A 99 6.67 12.58 -30.08
CA ASN A 99 6.01 12.89 -31.36
C ASN A 99 6.24 11.81 -32.45
N ALA A 100 6.05 10.55 -32.06
CA ALA A 100 6.24 9.38 -32.92
C ALA A 100 5.02 9.11 -33.83
N PRO A 101 5.14 8.27 -34.87
CA PRO A 101 3.98 7.80 -35.61
C PRO A 101 2.96 7.12 -34.68
N TYR A 102 1.67 7.39 -34.89
CA TYR A 102 0.59 6.90 -34.01
C TYR A 102 0.66 5.39 -33.72
N GLU A 103 1.01 4.58 -34.72
CA GLU A 103 1.15 3.12 -34.54
C GLU A 103 2.29 2.78 -33.56
N VAL A 104 3.46 3.42 -33.71
CA VAL A 104 4.64 3.20 -32.88
C VAL A 104 4.41 3.69 -31.45
N GLU A 105 3.78 4.86 -31.30
CA GLU A 105 3.41 5.40 -29.99
C GLU A 105 2.43 4.47 -29.27
N ARG A 106 1.38 3.99 -29.96
CA ARG A 106 0.40 3.07 -29.37
C ARG A 106 1.03 1.76 -28.93
N LEU A 107 1.92 1.19 -29.74
CA LEU A 107 2.68 0.00 -29.37
C LEU A 107 3.61 0.27 -28.18
N GLY A 108 4.22 1.45 -28.16
CA GLY A 108 5.02 1.92 -27.05
C GLY A 108 4.28 1.97 -25.71
N LEU A 109 3.09 2.59 -25.70
CA LEU A 109 2.20 2.64 -24.54
C LEU A 109 1.76 1.24 -24.10
N PHE A 110 1.61 0.32 -25.04
CA PHE A 110 1.33 -1.08 -24.76
C PHE A 110 2.52 -1.79 -24.10
N LEU A 111 3.74 -1.62 -24.64
CA LEU A 111 4.96 -2.19 -24.08
C LEU A 111 5.26 -1.67 -22.67
N ILE A 112 4.93 -0.41 -22.36
CA ILE A 112 5.07 0.14 -20.99
C ILE A 112 4.25 -0.68 -19.97
N GLN A 113 3.10 -1.22 -20.38
CA GLN A 113 2.27 -2.05 -19.50
C GLN A 113 2.76 -3.49 -19.36
N MET A 114 3.68 -3.93 -20.23
CA MET A 114 4.29 -5.25 -20.19
C MET A 114 5.61 -5.26 -19.40
N LEU A 115 6.04 -4.11 -18.85
CA LEU A 115 7.25 -4.04 -18.06
C LEU A 115 7.06 -4.75 -16.72
N ASP A 116 8.07 -5.53 -16.32
CA ASP A 116 8.15 -6.09 -14.97
C ASP A 116 8.48 -5.00 -13.92
N GLU A 117 8.48 -5.38 -12.65
CA GLU A 117 8.83 -4.47 -11.53
C GLU A 117 10.24 -3.86 -11.62
N ASN A 118 11.16 -4.52 -12.34
CA ASN A 118 12.52 -4.03 -12.53
C ASN A 118 12.64 -3.11 -13.76
N GLY A 119 11.65 -3.12 -14.66
CA GLY A 119 11.65 -2.36 -15.91
C GLY A 119 12.13 -3.14 -17.13
N TYR A 120 12.03 -4.47 -17.10
CA TYR A 120 12.38 -5.35 -18.21
C TYR A 120 11.16 -5.83 -18.98
N LEU A 121 11.38 -6.18 -20.25
CA LEU A 121 10.41 -6.85 -21.09
C LEU A 121 10.69 -8.36 -21.14
N ASP A 122 9.64 -9.17 -21.09
CA ASP A 122 9.74 -10.58 -21.46
C ASP A 122 9.76 -10.71 -22.99
N ARG A 123 10.85 -11.30 -23.52
CA ARG A 123 11.04 -11.44 -24.97
C ARG A 123 9.96 -12.32 -25.59
N ASP A 124 9.69 -13.46 -24.99
CA ASP A 124 8.77 -14.46 -25.55
C ASP A 124 7.33 -13.96 -25.49
N GLU A 125 6.98 -13.20 -24.44
CA GLU A 125 5.67 -12.57 -24.31
C GLU A 125 5.46 -11.46 -25.34
N VAL A 126 6.42 -10.55 -25.51
CA VAL A 126 6.33 -9.45 -26.48
C VAL A 126 6.12 -9.96 -27.89
N TYR A 127 6.89 -10.96 -28.33
CA TYR A 127 6.75 -11.51 -29.68
C TYR A 127 5.45 -12.31 -29.85
N ARG A 128 5.01 -13.05 -28.83
CA ARG A 128 3.74 -13.78 -28.86
C ARG A 128 2.56 -12.83 -29.01
N VAL A 129 2.55 -11.72 -28.26
CA VAL A 129 1.46 -10.73 -28.36
C VAL A 129 1.48 -10.04 -29.72
N ALA A 130 2.66 -9.74 -30.25
CA ALA A 130 2.80 -9.14 -31.58
C ALA A 130 2.24 -10.05 -32.71
N GLU A 131 2.44 -11.37 -32.60
CA GLU A 131 1.87 -12.35 -33.53
C GLU A 131 0.34 -12.38 -33.46
N ILE A 132 -0.23 -12.45 -32.24
CA ILE A 132 -1.69 -12.48 -32.03
C ILE A 132 -2.36 -11.21 -32.56
N THR A 133 -1.71 -10.06 -32.35
CA THR A 133 -2.23 -8.75 -32.76
C THR A 133 -1.90 -8.38 -34.21
N SER A 134 -1.19 -9.26 -34.94
CA SER A 134 -0.78 -9.06 -36.34
C SER A 134 -0.03 -7.73 -36.57
N VAL A 135 0.81 -7.34 -35.61
CA VAL A 135 1.61 -6.10 -35.67
C VAL A 135 2.79 -6.28 -36.61
N SER A 136 3.14 -5.22 -37.35
CA SER A 136 4.31 -5.28 -38.23
C SER A 136 5.60 -5.40 -37.41
N PRO A 137 6.55 -6.29 -37.80
CA PRO A 137 7.78 -6.49 -37.05
C PRO A 137 8.65 -5.23 -37.01
N LYS A 138 8.55 -4.39 -38.04
CA LYS A 138 9.23 -3.10 -38.11
C LYS A 138 8.66 -2.11 -37.08
N SER A 139 7.33 -1.96 -37.03
CA SER A 139 6.66 -1.07 -36.07
C SER A 139 6.97 -1.48 -34.63
N LEU A 140 6.99 -2.79 -34.35
CA LEU A 140 7.35 -3.33 -33.03
C LEU A 140 8.80 -2.97 -32.66
N GLN A 141 9.75 -3.18 -33.57
CA GLN A 141 11.16 -2.87 -33.31
C GLN A 141 11.37 -1.37 -33.08
N ASP A 142 10.68 -0.52 -33.86
CA ASP A 142 10.74 0.93 -33.70
C ASP A 142 10.13 1.36 -32.34
N ALA A 143 9.04 0.71 -31.90
CA ALA A 143 8.43 0.97 -30.60
C ALA A 143 9.32 0.54 -29.43
N ILE A 144 9.99 -0.61 -29.52
CA ILE A 144 10.95 -1.08 -28.51
C ILE A 144 12.12 -0.09 -28.40
N LYS A 145 12.70 0.35 -29.52
CA LYS A 145 13.78 1.34 -29.51
C LYS A 145 13.35 2.66 -28.89
N LEU A 146 12.13 3.09 -29.19
CA LEU A 146 11.59 4.33 -28.66
C LEU A 146 11.37 4.22 -27.15
N LEU A 147 10.83 3.09 -26.66
CA LEU A 147 10.74 2.78 -25.23
C LEU A 147 12.12 2.77 -24.56
N GLN A 148 13.12 2.12 -25.15
CA GLN A 148 14.48 2.03 -24.61
C GLN A 148 15.22 3.39 -24.60
N SER A 149 14.70 4.40 -25.31
CA SER A 149 15.24 5.77 -25.29
C SER A 149 14.73 6.62 -24.11
N LEU A 150 13.64 6.20 -23.45
CA LEU A 150 13.02 6.91 -22.34
C LEU A 150 13.92 6.93 -21.09
N GLU A 151 13.60 7.81 -20.15
CA GLU A 151 14.17 7.80 -18.80
C GLU A 151 13.31 7.00 -17.83
N PRO A 152 13.89 6.14 -16.98
CA PRO A 152 15.33 5.96 -16.74
C PRO A 152 16.06 5.07 -17.77
N ALA A 153 17.37 5.29 -17.94
CA ALA A 153 18.20 4.53 -18.88
C ALA A 153 18.22 3.03 -18.57
N GLY A 154 18.05 2.22 -19.62
CA GLY A 154 17.97 0.75 -19.53
C GLY A 154 16.56 0.21 -19.33
N ILE A 155 15.53 1.06 -19.29
CA ILE A 155 14.13 0.64 -19.33
C ILE A 155 13.80 -0.10 -20.62
N GLY A 156 12.96 -1.14 -20.55
CA GLY A 156 12.58 -1.93 -21.71
C GLY A 156 13.69 -2.86 -22.23
N ALA A 157 14.73 -3.12 -21.42
CA ALA A 157 15.71 -4.16 -21.71
C ALA A 157 15.11 -5.56 -21.57
N PHE A 158 15.58 -6.54 -22.33
CA PHE A 158 15.13 -7.93 -22.17
C PHE A 158 15.89 -8.69 -21.08
N ASN A 159 17.04 -8.18 -20.64
CA ASN A 159 17.84 -8.76 -19.58
C ASN A 159 18.82 -7.73 -18.99
N LEU A 160 19.48 -8.13 -17.90
CA LEU A 160 20.47 -7.30 -17.20
C LEU A 160 21.61 -6.83 -18.11
N GLN A 161 22.10 -7.70 -18.99
CA GLN A 161 23.20 -7.34 -19.89
C GLN A 161 22.79 -6.19 -20.82
N GLU A 162 21.64 -6.32 -21.48
CA GLU A 162 21.10 -5.29 -22.36
C GLU A 162 20.81 -3.98 -21.59
N CYS A 163 20.27 -4.08 -20.37
CA CYS A 163 20.02 -2.93 -19.51
C CYS A 163 21.30 -2.11 -19.27
N ILE A 164 22.38 -2.79 -18.89
CA ILE A 164 23.68 -2.16 -18.65
C ILE A 164 24.28 -1.58 -19.94
N LEU A 165 24.14 -2.27 -21.07
CA LEU A 165 24.61 -1.79 -22.36
C LEU A 165 23.87 -0.51 -22.78
N LEU A 166 22.54 -0.47 -22.66
CA LEU A 166 21.74 0.73 -22.94
C LEU A 166 22.19 1.93 -22.09
N GLN A 167 22.51 1.69 -20.81
CA GLN A 167 23.02 2.76 -19.92
C GLN A 167 24.42 3.23 -20.30
N LEU A 168 25.30 2.33 -20.71
CA LEU A 168 26.65 2.67 -21.20
C LEU A 168 26.57 3.44 -22.53
N GLU A 169 25.67 3.06 -23.42
CA GLU A 169 25.42 3.76 -24.68
C GLU A 169 24.97 5.19 -24.43
N ARG A 170 24.00 5.39 -23.51
CA ARG A 170 23.51 6.72 -23.12
C ARG A 170 24.62 7.63 -22.56
N LYS A 171 25.63 7.05 -21.90
CA LYS A 171 26.81 7.76 -21.39
C LYS A 171 27.90 7.99 -22.46
N GLY A 172 27.68 7.57 -23.71
CA GLY A 172 28.66 7.68 -24.80
C GLY A 172 29.85 6.74 -24.65
N LEU A 173 29.69 5.64 -23.89
CA LEU A 173 30.75 4.67 -23.58
C LEU A 173 30.65 3.39 -24.44
N ALA A 174 29.92 3.45 -25.55
CA ALA A 174 29.86 2.36 -26.52
C ALA A 174 31.27 2.00 -27.03
N GLY A 175 31.60 0.70 -27.04
CA GLY A 175 32.92 0.21 -27.46
C GLY A 175 34.07 0.43 -26.45
N SER A 176 33.81 1.00 -25.28
CA SER A 176 34.80 1.13 -24.21
C SER A 176 35.16 -0.24 -23.57
N ASP A 177 36.22 -0.27 -22.75
CA ASP A 177 36.56 -1.46 -21.96
C ASP A 177 35.37 -1.92 -21.09
N SER A 178 34.59 -0.99 -20.53
CA SER A 178 33.36 -1.27 -19.77
C SER A 178 32.27 -1.92 -20.63
N TRP A 179 32.11 -1.48 -21.88
CA TRP A 179 31.16 -2.07 -22.82
C TRP A 179 31.52 -3.53 -23.10
N ILE A 180 32.78 -3.80 -23.45
CA ILE A 180 33.26 -5.15 -23.78
C ILE A 180 33.09 -6.09 -22.58
N VAL A 181 33.39 -5.59 -21.37
CA VAL A 181 33.21 -6.35 -20.14
C VAL A 181 31.73 -6.66 -19.88
N ALA A 182 30.84 -5.67 -20.01
CA ALA A 182 29.40 -5.87 -19.83
C ALA A 182 28.79 -6.81 -20.89
N GLU A 183 29.24 -6.73 -22.14
CA GLU A 183 28.70 -7.52 -23.26
C GLU A 183 29.06 -9.02 -23.18
N LYS A 184 30.24 -9.38 -22.68
CA LYS A 184 30.73 -10.77 -22.79
C LYS A 184 31.12 -11.42 -21.47
N TYR A 185 31.34 -10.62 -20.43
CA TYR A 185 31.98 -11.08 -19.21
C TYR A 185 31.21 -10.70 -17.94
N LEU A 186 29.93 -10.35 -18.05
CA LEU A 186 29.10 -9.95 -16.91
C LEU A 186 28.98 -11.06 -15.84
N GLU A 187 28.85 -12.32 -16.26
CA GLU A 187 28.84 -13.45 -15.32
C GLU A 187 30.15 -13.61 -14.55
N LEU A 188 31.29 -13.47 -15.24
CA LEU A 188 32.61 -13.54 -14.62
C LEU A 188 32.84 -12.35 -13.69
N LEU A 189 32.28 -11.18 -14.05
CA LEU A 189 32.31 -9.98 -13.24
C LEU A 189 31.51 -10.16 -11.95
N GLY A 190 30.32 -10.78 -12.03
CA GLY A 190 29.51 -11.16 -10.87
C GLY A 190 30.22 -12.16 -9.94
N LYS A 191 31.03 -13.06 -10.49
CA LYS A 191 31.89 -13.99 -9.72
C LYS A 191 33.21 -13.36 -9.25
N ASN A 192 33.43 -12.07 -9.50
CA ASN A 192 34.65 -11.33 -9.19
C ASN A 192 35.94 -11.94 -9.78
N GLN A 193 35.86 -12.60 -10.95
CA GLN A 193 36.98 -13.29 -11.60
C GLN A 193 37.77 -12.38 -12.55
N LEU A 194 38.15 -11.18 -12.08
CA LEU A 194 38.79 -10.14 -12.91
C LEU A 194 40.05 -10.60 -13.67
N PRO A 195 40.95 -11.42 -13.09
CA PRO A 195 42.11 -11.92 -13.82
C PRO A 195 41.75 -12.78 -15.03
N GLN A 196 40.63 -13.51 -14.96
CA GLN A 196 40.15 -14.31 -16.10
C GLN A 196 39.56 -13.43 -17.19
N ILE A 197 38.84 -12.37 -16.81
CA ILE A 197 38.31 -11.37 -17.74
C ILE A 197 39.47 -10.71 -18.48
N ALA A 198 40.51 -10.26 -17.77
CA ALA A 198 41.69 -9.64 -18.37
C ALA A 198 42.37 -10.57 -19.40
N LYS A 199 42.55 -11.86 -19.03
CA LYS A 199 43.14 -12.86 -19.95
C LYS A 199 42.29 -13.12 -21.19
N ARG A 200 40.96 -13.22 -21.04
CA ARG A 200 40.05 -13.55 -22.16
C ARG A 200 39.74 -12.36 -23.06
N SER A 201 39.63 -11.16 -22.49
CA SER A 201 39.34 -9.92 -23.23
C SER A 201 40.57 -9.29 -23.87
N GLY A 202 41.78 -9.63 -23.40
CA GLY A 202 43.01 -8.95 -23.80
C GLY A 202 43.18 -7.56 -23.15
N ILE A 203 42.25 -7.13 -22.30
CA ILE A 203 42.29 -5.85 -21.60
C ILE A 203 43.23 -5.99 -20.38
N PRO A 204 44.13 -5.03 -20.13
CA PRO A 204 45.01 -5.11 -18.97
C PRO A 204 44.21 -5.03 -17.67
N LEU A 205 44.64 -5.77 -16.64
CA LEU A 205 43.88 -5.96 -15.40
C LEU A 205 43.42 -4.64 -14.74
N HIS A 206 44.26 -3.60 -14.74
CA HIS A 206 43.90 -2.30 -14.16
C HIS A 206 42.70 -1.64 -14.86
N ARG A 207 42.56 -1.82 -16.19
CA ARG A 207 41.42 -1.33 -16.96
C ARG A 207 40.16 -2.15 -16.71
N VAL A 208 40.30 -3.46 -16.51
CA VAL A 208 39.18 -4.33 -16.09
C VAL A 208 38.66 -3.91 -14.70
N ILE A 209 39.54 -3.53 -13.77
CA ILE A 209 39.15 -3.00 -12.46
C ILE A 209 38.38 -1.68 -12.61
N ASN A 210 38.86 -0.76 -13.45
CA ASN A 210 38.15 0.50 -13.72
C ASN A 210 36.77 0.26 -14.36
N ALA A 211 36.69 -0.68 -15.31
CA ALA A 211 35.44 -1.10 -15.93
C ALA A 211 34.45 -1.66 -14.90
N GLN A 212 34.92 -2.51 -13.97
CA GLN A 212 34.10 -3.02 -12.87
C GLN A 212 33.57 -1.90 -11.98
N GLN A 213 34.43 -0.95 -11.59
CA GLN A 213 34.01 0.18 -10.77
C GLN A 213 32.92 0.99 -11.45
N LEU A 214 33.07 1.26 -12.75
CA LEU A 214 32.07 2.00 -13.53
C LEU A 214 30.76 1.21 -13.64
N ILE A 215 30.80 -0.08 -13.99
CA ILE A 215 29.59 -0.91 -14.12
C ILE A 215 28.83 -0.97 -12.78
N ARG A 216 29.53 -0.97 -11.64
CA ARG A 216 28.89 -0.94 -10.31
C ARG A 216 28.15 0.35 -9.99
N THR A 217 28.39 1.44 -10.72
CA THR A 217 27.66 2.72 -10.55
C THR A 217 26.36 2.77 -11.36
N LEU A 218 26.12 1.79 -12.22
CA LEU A 218 24.93 1.70 -13.06
C LEU A 218 23.77 1.07 -12.29
N ASN A 219 22.53 1.39 -12.68
CA ASN A 219 21.34 0.86 -12.00
C ASN A 219 20.86 -0.41 -12.71
N PRO A 220 21.01 -1.62 -12.12
CA PRO A 220 20.52 -2.83 -12.76
C PRO A 220 19.00 -2.91 -12.84
N LYS A 221 18.24 -2.14 -12.05
CA LYS A 221 16.77 -2.21 -11.96
C LYS A 221 16.17 -0.82 -12.19
N PRO A 222 16.03 -0.39 -13.45
CA PRO A 222 15.65 0.98 -13.80
C PRO A 222 14.28 1.41 -13.27
N LEU A 223 13.28 0.53 -13.24
CA LEU A 223 11.92 0.88 -12.80
C LEU A 223 11.70 0.73 -11.29
N MET A 224 12.52 -0.09 -10.64
CA MET A 224 12.46 -0.25 -9.19
C MET A 224 12.89 1.07 -8.58
N GLN A 225 11.93 1.81 -8.02
CA GLN A 225 12.24 3.01 -7.25
C GLN A 225 13.22 2.58 -6.16
N GLU A 226 14.36 3.29 -6.02
CA GLU A 226 15.12 3.22 -4.77
C GLU A 226 14.08 3.39 -3.67
N ALA A 227 14.01 2.48 -2.70
CA ALA A 227 13.05 2.55 -1.61
C ALA A 227 13.14 3.95 -0.99
N THR A 228 12.28 4.86 -1.44
CA THR A 228 12.21 6.20 -0.93
C THR A 228 11.61 6.00 0.43
N VAL A 229 12.48 5.98 1.44
CA VAL A 229 12.21 5.83 2.89
C VAL A 229 10.88 5.15 3.08
N ASP A 230 10.88 3.82 3.06
CA ASP A 230 9.76 2.91 3.35
C ASP A 230 8.37 3.59 3.26
N GLU A 231 7.41 2.98 2.58
CA GLU A 231 6.07 3.01 3.17
C GLU A 231 6.19 2.37 4.55
N ILE A 232 6.72 3.11 5.52
CA ILE A 232 6.69 2.83 6.93
C ILE A 232 5.19 2.82 7.13
N GLU A 233 4.66 1.62 7.24
CA GLU A 233 3.29 1.40 7.63
C GLU A 233 3.18 2.02 9.02
N TYR A 234 2.84 3.31 9.06
CA TYR A 234 2.78 4.05 10.29
C TYR A 234 1.64 3.45 11.08
N ILE A 235 1.97 2.88 12.24
CA ILE A 235 0.99 2.44 13.21
C ILE A 235 0.08 3.64 13.46
N THR A 236 -1.18 3.53 13.04
CA THR A 236 -2.18 4.57 13.30
C THR A 236 -2.47 4.52 14.80
N PRO A 237 -2.17 5.58 15.57
CA PRO A 237 -2.38 5.54 17.01
C PRO A 237 -3.88 5.57 17.30
N ASP A 238 -4.30 4.95 18.40
CA ASP A 238 -5.70 4.96 18.82
C ASP A 238 -6.10 6.28 19.52
N ILE A 239 -5.13 7.00 20.10
CA ILE A 239 -5.31 8.25 20.84
C ILE A 239 -4.27 9.28 20.36
N LEU A 240 -4.69 10.52 20.16
CA LEU A 240 -3.87 11.67 19.82
C LEU A 240 -3.81 12.62 21.03
N ILE A 241 -2.60 13.02 21.43
CA ILE A 241 -2.40 14.02 22.48
C ILE A 241 -1.81 15.28 21.83
N LEU A 242 -2.63 16.33 21.75
CA LEU A 242 -2.29 17.60 21.12
C LEU A 242 -1.96 18.64 22.19
N LYS A 243 -0.87 19.39 22.01
CA LYS A 243 -0.52 20.48 22.93
C LYS A 243 -1.26 21.76 22.50
N ALA A 244 -2.20 22.22 23.32
CA ALA A 244 -2.92 23.47 23.10
C ALA A 244 -2.54 24.48 24.20
N GLY A 245 -1.72 25.49 23.84
CA GLY A 245 -1.27 26.52 24.78
C GLY A 245 -0.42 25.96 25.94
N LYS A 246 -0.96 26.04 27.17
CA LYS A 246 -0.31 25.52 28.40
C LYS A 246 -0.78 24.11 28.81
N GLY A 247 -1.74 23.51 28.09
CA GLY A 247 -2.33 22.21 28.42
C GLY A 247 -2.23 21.19 27.28
N PHE A 248 -2.75 19.99 27.53
CA PHE A 248 -2.90 18.92 26.56
C PHE A 248 -4.38 18.69 26.29
N VAL A 249 -4.71 18.44 25.03
CA VAL A 249 -6.04 18.02 24.55
C VAL A 249 -5.88 16.59 24.06
N VAL A 250 -6.72 15.70 24.58
CA VAL A 250 -6.74 14.29 24.19
C VAL A 250 -7.89 14.10 23.21
N GLU A 251 -7.60 13.52 22.05
CA GLU A 251 -8.58 13.18 21.02
C GLU A 251 -8.45 11.70 20.65
N LEU A 252 -9.58 11.01 20.45
CA LEU A 252 -9.59 9.63 19.97
C LEU A 252 -9.45 9.60 18.44
N ASN A 253 -8.52 8.79 17.94
CA ASN A 253 -8.30 8.54 16.52
C ASN A 253 -8.95 7.21 16.06
N GLN A 254 -9.99 6.80 16.79
CA GLN A 254 -10.86 5.66 16.49
C GLN A 254 -12.26 6.14 16.14
N LEU A 255 -13.04 5.27 15.48
CA LEU A 255 -14.47 5.46 15.22
C LEU A 255 -15.20 6.05 16.42
N SER A 256 -16.00 7.09 16.19
CA SER A 256 -16.94 7.58 17.19
C SER A 256 -18.13 6.63 17.25
N ALA A 257 -18.74 6.45 18.42
CA ALA A 257 -20.00 5.71 18.53
C ALA A 257 -21.10 6.29 17.62
N ASP A 258 -20.99 7.57 17.27
CA ASP A 258 -21.92 8.29 16.40
C ASP A 258 -21.79 7.93 14.91
N SER A 259 -20.72 7.22 14.50
CA SER A 259 -20.59 6.70 13.13
C SER A 259 -21.55 5.53 12.84
N ILE A 260 -22.16 4.95 13.89
CA ILE A 260 -23.14 3.87 13.80
C ILE A 260 -24.52 4.47 14.03
N THR A 261 -25.27 4.59 12.94
CA THR A 261 -26.65 5.07 12.96
C THR A 261 -27.61 3.90 12.84
N ILE A 262 -28.71 3.98 13.59
CA ILE A 262 -29.79 2.99 13.53
C ILE A 262 -30.86 3.61 12.64
N ASP A 263 -31.15 2.99 11.50
CA ASP A 263 -32.13 3.51 10.56
C ASP A 263 -33.54 3.41 11.17
N ASN A 264 -34.15 4.58 11.37
CA ASN A 264 -35.43 4.73 12.04
C ASN A 264 -36.61 4.25 11.17
N THR A 265 -36.41 4.07 9.86
CA THR A 265 -37.42 3.51 8.94
C THR A 265 -37.84 2.09 9.36
N TYR A 266 -36.90 1.28 9.86
CA TYR A 266 -37.20 -0.06 10.37
C TYR A 266 -37.97 -0.04 11.69
N ALA A 267 -37.82 1.01 12.50
CA ALA A 267 -38.59 1.18 13.73
C ALA A 267 -40.06 1.53 13.44
N GLU A 268 -40.32 2.26 12.35
CA GLU A 268 -41.67 2.53 11.84
C GLU A 268 -42.29 1.26 11.23
N LEU A 269 -41.52 0.52 10.42
CA LEU A 269 -41.97 -0.75 9.83
C LEU A 269 -42.31 -1.81 10.90
N LEU A 270 -41.62 -1.80 12.04
CA LEU A 270 -41.92 -2.67 13.19
C LEU A 270 -43.30 -2.35 13.82
N ARG A 271 -43.75 -1.09 13.76
CA ARG A 271 -45.06 -0.65 14.27
C ARG A 271 -46.20 -0.95 13.29
N GLU A 272 -45.93 -0.92 11.99
CA GLU A 272 -46.94 -1.12 10.93
C GLU A 272 -47.13 -2.59 10.52
N THR A 273 -46.18 -3.47 10.89
CA THR A 273 -46.23 -4.88 10.46
C THR A 273 -47.07 -5.76 11.40
N ASP A 274 -48.04 -6.47 10.83
CA ASP A 274 -48.90 -7.46 11.54
C ASP A 274 -48.28 -8.86 11.66
N SER A 275 -47.25 -9.16 10.86
CA SER A 275 -46.57 -10.46 10.89
C SER A 275 -45.68 -10.63 12.13
N SER A 276 -45.98 -11.64 12.93
CA SER A 276 -45.22 -11.96 14.16
C SER A 276 -43.76 -12.30 13.87
N SER A 277 -43.46 -12.98 12.76
CA SER A 277 -42.10 -13.39 12.41
C SER A 277 -41.22 -12.21 12.01
N VAL A 278 -41.78 -11.24 11.28
CA VAL A 278 -41.07 -10.02 10.86
C VAL A 278 -40.80 -9.12 12.06
N ARG A 279 -41.76 -9.02 12.99
CA ARG A 279 -41.61 -8.25 14.23
C ARG A 279 -40.52 -8.81 15.13
N GLU A 280 -40.45 -10.14 15.27
CA GLU A 280 -39.41 -10.82 16.05
C GLU A 280 -38.03 -10.60 15.42
N PHE A 281 -37.90 -10.81 14.11
CA PHE A 281 -36.65 -10.59 13.36
C PHE A 281 -36.13 -9.15 13.48
N LEU A 282 -36.97 -8.15 13.22
CA LEU A 282 -36.57 -6.74 13.35
C LEU A 282 -36.28 -6.35 14.80
N GLY A 283 -37.04 -6.88 15.76
CA GLY A 283 -36.82 -6.64 17.18
C GLY A 283 -35.47 -7.20 17.67
N GLU A 284 -35.05 -8.36 17.17
CA GLU A 284 -33.72 -8.92 17.46
C GLU A 284 -32.60 -8.10 16.82
N ASN A 285 -32.75 -7.73 15.55
CA ASN A 285 -31.75 -6.92 14.84
C ASN A 285 -31.59 -5.52 15.43
N LEU A 286 -32.69 -4.91 15.90
CA LEU A 286 -32.64 -3.63 16.60
C LEU A 286 -31.95 -3.74 17.96
N LYS A 287 -32.20 -4.81 18.72
CA LYS A 287 -31.48 -5.08 19.98
C LYS A 287 -29.99 -5.30 19.75
N LYS A 288 -29.61 -6.03 18.69
CA LYS A 288 -28.20 -6.25 18.31
C LYS A 288 -27.52 -4.93 17.93
N ALA A 289 -28.17 -4.11 17.10
CA ALA A 289 -27.67 -2.79 16.70
C ALA A 289 -27.46 -1.85 17.90
N GLN A 290 -28.43 -1.79 18.81
CA GLN A 290 -28.31 -0.99 20.05
C GLN A 290 -27.14 -1.46 20.91
N TRP A 291 -27.03 -2.78 21.14
CA TRP A 291 -25.95 -3.34 21.93
C TRP A 291 -24.57 -3.06 21.33
N LEU A 292 -24.42 -3.14 20.00
CA LEU A 292 -23.17 -2.84 19.31
C LEU A 292 -22.77 -1.37 19.47
N ARG A 293 -23.72 -0.45 19.26
CA ARG A 293 -23.50 0.99 19.46
C ARG A 293 -23.10 1.31 20.90
N ASP A 294 -23.78 0.71 21.88
CA ASP A 294 -23.50 0.93 23.30
C ASP A 294 -22.12 0.36 23.67
N SER A 295 -21.73 -0.80 23.11
CA SER A 295 -20.40 -1.39 23.33
C SER A 295 -19.27 -0.53 22.77
N ILE A 296 -19.48 0.10 21.62
CA ILE A 296 -18.49 1.01 21.01
C ILE A 296 -18.41 2.32 21.77
N ARG A 297 -19.53 2.86 22.24
CA ARG A 297 -19.53 4.02 23.14
C ARG A 297 -18.74 3.72 24.41
N GLN A 298 -18.97 2.57 25.03
CA GLN A 298 -18.25 2.15 26.23
C GLN A 298 -16.73 2.02 25.97
N ARG A 299 -16.33 1.52 24.79
CA ARG A 299 -14.92 1.50 24.38
C ARG A 299 -14.34 2.91 24.30
N CYS A 300 -15.02 3.85 23.62
CA CYS A 300 -14.55 5.24 23.51
C CYS A 300 -14.42 5.90 24.89
N GLU A 301 -15.42 5.75 25.75
CA GLU A 301 -15.41 6.29 27.11
C GLU A 301 -14.24 5.71 27.93
N THR A 302 -14.07 4.39 27.92
CA THR A 302 -13.00 3.73 28.68
C THR A 302 -11.61 4.17 28.20
N LEU A 303 -11.41 4.29 26.88
CA LEU A 303 -10.15 4.77 26.31
C LEU A 303 -9.86 6.22 26.69
N MET A 304 -10.90 7.07 26.73
CA MET A 304 -10.76 8.46 27.17
C MET A 304 -10.43 8.53 28.67
N ASP A 305 -11.15 7.79 29.51
CA ASP A 305 -10.97 7.75 30.97
C ASP A 305 -9.57 7.25 31.36
N CYS A 306 -9.01 6.28 30.63
CA CYS A 306 -7.65 5.81 30.88
C CYS A 306 -6.56 6.82 30.49
N THR A 307 -6.89 7.88 29.73
CA THR A 307 -5.92 8.85 29.23
C THR A 307 -5.88 10.15 30.05
N THR A 308 -6.96 10.49 30.76
CA THR A 308 -7.08 11.68 31.62
C THR A 308 -6.66 11.42 33.06
#